data_AF-A0A1Q7X670-F1
#
_entry.id   AF-A0A1Q7X670-F1
#
_cell.length_a   1.000
_cell.length_b   1.000
_cell.length_c   1.000
_cell.angle_alpha   90.00
_cell.angle_beta   90.00
_cell.angle_gamma   90.00
#
_symmetry.space_group_name_H-M   'P 1'
#
loop_
_entity.id
_entity.type
_entity.pdbx_description
1 polymer ?
#
loop_
_entity_poly.entity_id
_entity_poly.type
_entity_poly.pdbx_seq_one_letter_code
_entity_poly.pdbx_strand_id
1 'polypeptide(L)'
;MTSTWTNGLLEGVAGPPNWAREDDGRHYCLACRRERAIDVALEEAGEVDIEVRAKLRSEAVVKFEIARDPERTEGEIAKAARTSILAVRNARRAMAL
;
A
#
# COMPACT_ATOMS: atom_id res chain seq x y z
N MET A 1 -12.06 4.78 -5.16
CA MET A 1 -12.54 6.18 -5.00
C MET A 1 -11.44 6.90 -4.27
N THR A 2 -10.64 7.72 -4.96
CA THR A 2 -9.44 8.31 -4.37
C THR A 2 -9.80 9.59 -3.62
N SER A 3 -9.96 9.49 -2.30
CA SER A 3 -10.14 10.67 -1.44
C SER A 3 -8.78 11.34 -1.23
N THR A 4 -8.60 12.48 -1.88
CA THR A 4 -7.38 13.31 -1.74
C THR A 4 -7.69 14.51 -0.86
N TRP A 5 -6.87 14.77 0.15
CA TRP A 5 -6.96 16.00 0.93
C TRP A 5 -6.04 17.02 0.27
N THR A 6 -6.65 17.91 -0.51
CA THR A 6 -6.06 19.22 -0.80
C THR A 6 -6.01 19.98 0.50
N ASN A 7 -4.84 20.55 0.86
CA ASN A 7 -4.65 21.39 2.05
C ASN A 7 -5.87 22.30 2.21
N GLY A 8 -6.76 21.94 3.12
CA GLY A 8 -7.97 22.70 3.39
C GLY A 8 -7.53 23.97 4.09
N LEU A 9 -7.46 25.08 3.35
CA LEU A 9 -7.44 26.47 3.84
C LEU A 9 -6.21 26.95 4.63
N LEU A 10 -5.27 26.12 5.07
CA LEU A 10 -4.09 26.57 5.83
C LEU A 10 -2.83 25.76 5.48
N GLU A 11 -1.80 26.44 4.96
CA GLU A 11 -0.45 25.88 4.82
C GLU A 11 0.09 25.48 6.21
N GLY A 12 0.72 24.30 6.29
CA GLY A 12 1.41 23.85 7.50
C GLY A 12 0.55 23.08 8.52
N VAL A 13 -0.74 22.84 8.26
CA VAL A 13 -1.57 21.98 9.11
C VAL A 13 -1.29 20.51 8.80
N ALA A 14 -0.94 19.74 9.84
CA ALA A 14 -0.78 18.29 9.72
C ALA A 14 -2.10 17.66 9.25
N GLY A 15 -2.03 16.78 8.25
CA GLY A 15 -3.19 16.05 7.75
C GLY A 15 -3.87 15.22 8.84
N PRO A 16 -5.09 14.70 8.59
CA PRO A 16 -5.79 13.87 9.57
C PRO A 16 -4.95 12.66 10.01
N PRO A 17 -5.23 12.07 11.19
CA PRO A 17 -4.48 10.91 11.67
C PRO A 17 -4.45 9.76 10.64
N ASN A 18 -3.28 9.14 10.45
CA ASN A 18 -3.01 8.10 9.45
C ASN A 18 -3.03 8.55 7.97
N TRP A 19 -2.99 9.85 7.72
CA TRP A 19 -2.70 10.40 6.40
C TRP A 19 -1.20 10.68 6.30
N ALA A 20 -0.61 10.33 5.17
CA ALA A 20 0.78 10.65 4.89
C ALA A 20 0.84 11.53 3.65
N ARG A 21 1.78 12.46 3.67
CA ARG A 21 2.18 13.22 2.49
C ARG A 21 3.11 12.36 1.65
N GLU A 22 2.84 12.24 0.36
CA GLU A 22 3.74 11.56 -0.58
C GLU A 22 4.57 12.57 -1.38
N ASP A 23 5.50 12.06 -2.21
CA ASP A 23 6.51 12.87 -2.90
C ASP A 23 5.91 13.88 -3.89
N ASP A 24 4.70 13.63 -4.37
CA ASP A 24 3.93 14.56 -5.22
C ASP A 24 3.31 15.73 -4.42
N GLY A 25 3.57 15.79 -3.12
CA GLY A 25 3.09 16.83 -2.21
C GLY A 25 1.65 16.65 -1.75
N ARG A 26 0.92 15.62 -2.22
CA ARG A 26 -0.48 15.36 -1.84
C ARG A 26 -0.57 14.48 -0.61
N HIS A 27 -1.67 14.63 0.13
CA HIS A 27 -1.97 13.81 1.30
C HIS A 27 -2.95 12.70 0.93
N TYR A 28 -2.61 11.49 1.32
CA TYR A 28 -3.42 10.30 1.08
C TYR A 28 -3.71 9.57 2.38
N CYS A 29 -4.97 9.13 2.54
CA CYS A 29 -5.32 8.18 3.58
C CYS A 29 -4.69 6.81 3.32
N LEU A 30 -4.57 5.97 4.36
CA LEU A 30 -4.00 4.63 4.24
C LEU A 30 -4.64 3.77 3.13
N ALA A 31 -5.96 3.88 2.93
CA ALA A 31 -6.65 3.14 1.86
C ALA A 31 -6.20 3.59 0.46
N CYS A 32 -6.12 4.90 0.23
CA CYS A 32 -5.66 5.45 -1.04
C CYS A 32 -4.19 5.08 -1.33
N ARG A 33 -3.34 5.06 -0.29
CA ARG A 33 -1.93 4.66 -0.46
C ARG A 33 -1.78 3.19 -0.85
N ARG A 34 -2.65 2.31 -0.34
CA ARG A 34 -2.73 0.90 -0.79
C ARG A 34 -3.21 0.78 -2.23
N GLU A 35 -4.24 1.53 -2.61
CA GLU A 35 -4.71 1.56 -4.01
C GLU A 35 -3.60 2.01 -4.96
N ARG A 36 -2.84 3.05 -4.58
CA ARG A 36 -1.70 3.52 -5.37
C ARG A 36 -0.59 2.49 -5.50
N ALA A 37 -0.25 1.77 -4.42
CA ALA A 37 0.73 0.69 -4.49
C ALA A 37 0.29 -0.43 -5.45
N ILE A 38 -1.02 -0.70 -5.50
CA ILE A 38 -1.59 -1.62 -6.49
C ILE A 38 -1.47 -1.06 -7.90
N ASP A 39 -1.82 0.21 -8.11
CA ASP A 39 -1.78 0.84 -9.43
C ASP A 39 -0.37 0.81 -10.01
N VAL A 40 0.65 1.13 -9.20
CA VAL A 40 2.06 1.02 -9.60
C VAL A 40 2.43 -0.41 -10.01
N ALA A 41 2.07 -1.41 -9.20
CA ALA A 41 2.38 -2.81 -9.51
C ALA A 41 1.67 -3.32 -10.79
N LEU A 42 0.47 -2.82 -11.08
CA LEU A 42 -0.26 -3.16 -12.31
C LEU A 42 0.30 -2.43 -13.53
N GLU A 43 0.72 -1.17 -13.37
CA GLU A 43 1.38 -0.41 -14.43
C GLU A 43 2.72 -1.05 -14.83
N GLU A 44 3.54 -1.46 -13.85
CA GLU A 44 4.80 -2.17 -14.09
C GLU A 44 4.61 -3.52 -14.79
N ALA A 45 3.53 -4.24 -14.49
CA ALA A 45 3.25 -5.55 -15.08
C ALA A 45 2.66 -5.47 -16.50
N GLY A 46 2.01 -4.36 -16.85
CA GLY A 46 1.32 -4.21 -18.13
C GLY A 46 0.06 -5.09 -18.24
N GLU A 47 -0.26 -5.52 -19.46
CA GLU A 47 -1.44 -6.35 -19.71
C GLU A 47 -1.23 -7.79 -19.23
N VAL A 48 -2.06 -8.20 -18.27
CA VAL A 48 -2.04 -9.54 -17.68
C VAL A 48 -3.45 -10.10 -17.58
N ASP A 49 -3.54 -11.43 -17.48
CA ASP A 49 -4.81 -12.11 -17.22
C ASP A 49 -5.40 -11.73 -15.85
N ILE A 50 -6.65 -12.15 -15.61
CA ILE A 50 -7.38 -11.80 -14.40
C ILE A 50 -6.79 -12.42 -13.13
N GLU A 51 -6.21 -13.61 -13.21
CA GLU A 51 -5.65 -14.33 -12.06
C GLU A 51 -4.34 -13.70 -11.61
N VAL A 52 -3.46 -13.42 -12.56
CA VAL A 52 -2.20 -12.69 -12.36
C VAL A 52 -2.49 -11.29 -11.83
N ARG A 53 -3.49 -10.58 -12.40
CA ARG A 53 -3.93 -9.27 -11.89
C ARG A 53 -4.35 -9.36 -10.42
N ALA A 54 -5.18 -10.35 -10.04
CA ALA A 54 -5.63 -10.51 -8.66
C ALA A 54 -4.45 -10.78 -7.70
N LYS A 55 -3.49 -11.61 -8.12
CA LYS A 55 -2.28 -11.91 -7.36
C LYS A 55 -1.42 -10.66 -7.15
N LEU A 56 -1.15 -9.89 -8.21
CA LEU A 56 -0.38 -8.65 -8.15
C LEU A 56 -1.01 -7.64 -7.18
N ARG A 57 -2.34 -7.49 -7.20
CA ARG A 57 -3.06 -6.62 -6.26
C ARG A 57 -2.81 -7.03 -4.81
N SER A 58 -2.91 -8.32 -4.50
CA SER A 58 -2.67 -8.81 -3.14
C SER A 58 -1.20 -8.63 -2.73
N GLU A 59 -0.26 -8.94 -3.62
CA GLU A 59 1.18 -8.82 -3.33
C GLU A 59 1.61 -7.37 -3.12
N ALA A 60 1.07 -6.43 -3.92
CA ALA A 60 1.35 -5.01 -3.79
C ALA A 60 0.95 -4.45 -2.42
N VAL A 61 -0.24 -4.83 -1.90
CA VAL A 61 -0.68 -4.39 -0.56
C VAL A 61 0.21 -4.97 0.54
N VAL A 62 0.64 -6.23 0.40
CA VAL A 62 1.54 -6.86 1.38
C VAL A 62 2.90 -6.16 1.41
N LYS A 63 3.52 -5.94 0.24
CA LYS A 63 4.79 -5.24 0.12
C LYS A 63 4.70 -3.81 0.67
N PHE A 64 3.59 -3.12 0.39
CA PHE A 64 3.31 -1.80 0.95
C PHE A 64 3.24 -1.83 2.49
N GLU A 65 2.50 -2.77 3.09
CA GLU A 65 2.38 -2.84 4.55
C GLU A 65 3.72 -3.19 5.23
N ILE A 66 4.53 -4.06 4.62
CA ILE A 66 5.89 -4.37 5.10
C ILE A 66 6.78 -3.13 5.03
N ALA A 67 6.78 -2.41 3.91
CA ALA A 67 7.60 -1.21 3.75
C ALA A 67 7.15 -0.07 4.67
N ARG A 68 5.84 0.04 4.92
CA ARG A 68 5.24 1.06 5.79
C ARG A 68 5.63 0.87 7.26
N ASP A 69 5.70 -0.38 7.72
CA ASP A 69 6.03 -0.73 9.10
C ASP A 69 6.72 -2.11 9.16
N PRO A 70 8.06 -2.15 9.01
CA PRO A 70 8.82 -3.41 8.94
C PRO A 70 8.75 -4.25 10.23
N GLU A 71 8.56 -3.60 11.37
CA GLU A 71 8.53 -4.25 12.70
C GLU A 71 7.17 -4.89 13.00
N ARG A 72 6.13 -4.52 12.24
CA ARG A 72 4.78 -5.05 12.41
C ARG A 72 4.72 -6.56 12.21
N THR A 73 4.03 -7.27 13.09
CA THR A 73 4.01 -8.74 13.03
C THR A 73 3.35 -9.25 11.74
N GLU A 74 3.74 -10.45 11.31
CA GLU A 74 3.18 -11.08 10.11
C GLU A 74 1.65 -11.21 10.18
N GLY A 75 1.11 -11.53 11.36
CA GLY A 75 -0.33 -11.65 11.59
C GLY A 75 -1.08 -10.33 11.45
N GLU A 76 -0.51 -9.24 11.95
CA GLU A 76 -1.10 -7.91 11.81
C GLU A 76 -1.07 -7.40 10.37
N ILE A 77 0.02 -7.67 9.65
CA ILE A 77 0.12 -7.38 8.21
C ILE A 77 -0.88 -8.22 7.42
N ALA A 78 -0.96 -9.53 7.69
CA ALA A 78 -1.91 -10.44 7.02
C ALA A 78 -3.36 -9.98 7.23
N LYS A 79 -3.72 -9.57 8.45
CA LYS A 79 -5.03 -8.99 8.77
C LYS A 79 -5.28 -7.67 8.01
N ALA A 80 -4.29 -6.79 7.97
CA ALA A 80 -4.40 -5.50 7.29
C ALA A 80 -4.54 -5.64 5.76
N ALA A 81 -3.81 -6.58 5.17
CA ALA A 81 -3.79 -6.86 3.73
C ALA A 81 -4.84 -7.90 3.28
N ARG A 82 -5.62 -8.46 4.22
CA ARG A 82 -6.63 -9.52 3.97
C ARG A 82 -6.04 -10.72 3.21
N THR A 83 -4.90 -11.20 3.68
CA THR A 83 -4.18 -12.33 3.07
C THR A 83 -3.72 -13.33 4.14
N SER A 84 -3.01 -14.39 3.74
CA SER A 84 -2.44 -15.36 4.67
C SER A 84 -1.10 -14.89 5.25
N ILE A 85 -0.75 -15.38 6.45
CA ILE A 85 0.58 -15.17 7.06
C ILE A 85 1.69 -15.70 6.14
N LEU A 86 1.44 -16.81 5.42
CA LEU A 86 2.38 -17.39 4.47
C LEU A 86 2.70 -16.43 3.30
N ALA A 87 1.71 -15.70 2.79
CA ALA A 87 1.93 -14.69 1.75
C ALA A 87 2.84 -13.56 2.26
N VAL A 88 2.64 -13.12 3.51
CA VAL A 88 3.50 -12.10 4.14
C VAL A 88 4.94 -12.60 4.30
N ARG A 89 5.12 -13.84 4.77
CA ARG A 89 6.44 -14.49 4.87
C ARG A 89 7.17 -14.53 3.54
N ASN A 90 6.48 -14.97 2.49
CA ASN A 90 7.06 -15.06 1.16
C ASN A 90 7.43 -13.67 0.63
N ALA A 91 6.59 -12.66 0.86
CA ALA A 91 6.90 -11.28 0.48
C ALA A 91 8.12 -10.73 1.23
N ARG A 92 8.22 -10.93 2.56
CA ARG A 92 9.39 -10.54 3.34
C ARG A 92 10.68 -11.18 2.79
N ARG A 93 10.64 -12.48 2.49
CA ARG A 93 11.78 -13.18 1.87
C ARG A 93 12.16 -12.60 0.51
N ALA A 94 11.17 -12.28 -0.33
CA ALA A 94 11.42 -11.69 -1.65
C ALA A 94 11.99 -10.26 -1.58
N MET A 95 11.73 -9.52 -0.49
CA MET A 95 12.22 -8.15 -0.29
C MET A 95 13.57 -8.08 0.44
N ALA A 96 13.99 -9.15 1.13
CA ALA A 96 15.16 -9.13 2.00
C ALA A 96 16.52 -9.24 1.27
N LEU A 97 16.53 -9.43 -0.06
CA LEU A 97 17.69 -9.83 -0.87
C LEU A 97 18.36 -11.13 -0.36
#